data_AF-A0A6G9SDF1-F1
#
_entry.id   AF-A0A6G9SDF1-F1
#
_cell.length_a   1.000
_cell.length_b   1.000
_cell.length_c   1.000
_cell.angle_alpha   90.00
_cell.angle_beta   90.00
_cell.angle_gamma   90.00
#
_symmetry.space_group_name_H-M   'P 1'
#
loop_
_entity.id
_entity.type
_entity.pdbx_description
1 polymer ?
#
loop_
_entity_poly.entity_id
_entity_poly.type
_entity_poly.pdbx_seq_one_letter_code
_entity_poly.pdbx_strand_id
1 'polypeptide(L)'
;MNTQKIFDFNKLRCEVAMQQALKKWQPQPKTYGIGCPRCNSTQLVKIGRVDGLQKYACSDCDRTFKERPKFVCECLIPGTQVKCQSCPQFKEFLGIVKQQTDELRSLSFQELENLKSSYTVAETLD
;
A
#
# COMPACT_ATOMS: atom_id res chain seq x y z
N MET A 1 -20.76 5.32 -28.81
CA MET A 1 -19.63 5.60 -27.90
C MET A 1 -18.63 4.46 -28.02
N ASN A 2 -17.36 4.71 -28.32
CA ASN A 2 -16.37 3.65 -28.52
C ASN A 2 -15.80 3.20 -27.17
N THR A 3 -16.18 2.01 -26.70
CA THR A 3 -15.79 1.43 -25.40
C THR A 3 -14.28 1.32 -25.24
N GLN A 4 -13.55 1.05 -26.34
CA GLN A 4 -12.09 0.97 -26.32
C GLN A 4 -11.47 2.31 -25.97
N LYS A 5 -11.95 3.41 -26.57
CA LYS A 5 -11.45 4.76 -26.27
C LYS A 5 -11.65 5.16 -24.82
N ILE A 6 -12.79 4.78 -24.23
CA ILE A 6 -13.08 5.05 -22.81
C ILE A 6 -12.14 4.25 -21.90
N PHE A 7 -11.93 2.97 -22.23
CA PHE A 7 -10.99 2.11 -21.51
C PHE A 7 -9.57 2.67 -21.57
N ASP A 8 -9.07 3.01 -22.75
CA ASP A 8 -7.72 3.55 -22.95
C ASP A 8 -7.53 4.88 -22.21
N PHE A 9 -8.54 5.75 -22.24
CA PHE A 9 -8.50 7.01 -21.51
C PHE A 9 -8.47 6.81 -19.98
N ASN A 10 -9.26 5.87 -19.45
CA ASN A 10 -9.22 5.54 -18.03
C ASN A 10 -7.90 4.89 -17.62
N LYS A 11 -7.35 4.01 -18.48
CA LYS A 11 -6.04 3.40 -18.29
C LYS A 11 -4.94 4.46 -18.19
N LEU A 12 -4.90 5.39 -19.15
CA LEU A 12 -3.93 6.48 -19.16
C LEU A 12 -4.02 7.33 -17.88
N ARG A 13 -5.23 7.67 -17.44
CA ARG A 13 -5.45 8.41 -16.19
C ARG A 13 -4.88 7.67 -14.98
N CYS A 14 -5.15 6.37 -14.87
CA CYS A 14 -4.63 5.55 -13.78
C CYS A 14 -3.10 5.47 -13.82
N GLU A 15 -2.48 5.35 -14.99
CA GLU A 15 -1.03 5.33 -15.13
C GLU A 15 -0.39 6.63 -14.63
N VAL A 16 -0.92 7.79 -15.05
CA VAL A 16 -0.44 9.11 -14.60
C VAL A 16 -0.66 9.28 -13.09
N ALA A 17 -1.82 8.89 -12.58
CA ALA A 17 -2.13 8.94 -11.14
C ALA A 17 -1.14 8.12 -10.31
N MET A 18 -0.78 6.92 -10.79
CA MET A 18 0.21 6.05 -10.15
C MET A 18 1.60 6.68 -10.14
N GLN A 19 2.04 7.28 -11.25
CA GLN A 19 3.34 7.98 -11.32
C GLN A 19 3.39 9.16 -10.35
N GLN A 20 2.34 9.99 -10.31
CA GLN A 20 2.23 11.11 -9.36
C GLN A 20 2.22 10.63 -7.91
N ALA A 21 1.48 9.56 -7.62
CA ALA A 21 1.42 8.97 -6.29
C ALA A 21 2.79 8.44 -5.86
N LEU A 22 3.53 7.75 -6.74
CA LEU A 22 4.88 7.24 -6.45
C LEU A 22 5.87 8.37 -6.16
N LYS A 23 5.80 9.50 -6.89
CA LYS A 23 6.65 10.67 -6.63
C LYS A 23 6.34 11.34 -5.28
N LYS A 24 5.06 11.39 -4.91
CA LYS A 24 4.61 11.90 -3.60
C LYS A 24 4.86 10.90 -2.47
N TRP A 25 5.04 9.62 -2.80
CA TRP A 25 5.21 8.56 -1.82
C TRP A 25 6.61 8.57 -1.23
N GLN A 26 6.69 8.74 0.08
CA GLN A 26 7.92 8.62 0.83
C GLN A 26 7.83 7.34 1.68
N PRO A 27 8.33 6.20 1.19
CA PRO A 27 8.28 4.96 1.94
C PRO A 27 9.20 5.05 3.16
N GLN A 28 8.67 4.78 4.34
CA GLN A 28 9.46 4.65 5.56
C GLN A 28 9.07 3.36 6.27
N PRO A 29 10.01 2.54 6.76
CA PRO A 29 9.66 1.36 7.55
C PRO A 29 8.79 1.76 8.74
N LYS A 30 7.51 1.34 8.73
CA LYS A 30 6.58 1.59 9.83
C LYS A 30 6.33 0.29 10.57
N THR A 31 6.38 0.38 11.90
CA THR A 31 6.04 -0.75 12.77
C THR A 31 4.56 -0.71 13.12
N TYR A 32 3.89 -1.85 12.97
CA TYR A 32 2.48 -2.02 13.24
C TYR A 32 2.25 -3.17 14.22
N GLY A 33 1.05 -3.24 14.80
CA GLY A 33 0.69 -4.30 15.75
C GLY A 33 1.22 -4.04 17.16
N ILE A 34 1.07 -5.02 18.03
CA ILE A 34 1.40 -4.90 19.46
C ILE A 34 2.37 -6.00 19.93
N GLY A 35 3.15 -5.69 20.97
CA GLY A 35 3.78 -6.73 21.78
C GLY A 35 2.75 -7.44 22.68
N CYS A 36 3.21 -8.36 23.52
CA CYS A 36 2.33 -9.01 24.49
C CYS A 36 1.58 -7.97 25.35
N PRO A 37 0.24 -8.03 25.46
CA PRO A 37 -0.54 -7.08 26.27
C PRO A 37 -0.25 -7.09 27.78
N ARG A 38 0.53 -8.07 28.28
CA ARG A 38 0.91 -8.18 29.69
C ARG A 38 2.33 -7.71 29.97
N CYS A 39 3.30 -8.20 29.20
CA CYS A 39 4.74 -7.95 29.45
C CYS A 39 5.45 -7.20 28.32
N ASN A 40 4.72 -6.80 27.26
CA ASN A 40 5.23 -6.13 26.06
C ASN A 40 6.31 -6.90 25.27
N SER A 41 6.52 -8.19 25.57
CA SER A 41 7.45 -9.05 24.82
C SER A 41 7.05 -9.19 23.34
N THR A 42 8.05 -9.32 22.47
CA THR A 42 7.89 -9.64 21.05
C THR A 42 8.01 -11.14 20.75
N GLN A 43 8.31 -11.97 21.76
CA GLN A 43 8.43 -13.42 21.64
C GLN A 43 7.04 -14.06 21.63
N LEU A 44 6.43 -14.08 20.44
CA LEU A 44 5.02 -14.47 20.24
C LEU A 44 4.92 -15.63 19.25
N VAL A 45 4.17 -16.67 19.62
CA VAL A 45 3.95 -17.86 18.79
C VAL A 45 2.49 -17.99 18.38
N LYS A 46 2.25 -18.53 17.17
CA LYS A 46 0.90 -18.84 16.67
C LYS A 46 0.43 -20.15 17.30
N ILE A 47 -0.73 -20.14 17.96
CA ILE A 47 -1.26 -21.33 18.67
C ILE A 47 -2.58 -21.87 18.09
N GLY A 48 -3.12 -21.23 17.04
CA GLY A 48 -4.33 -21.68 16.36
C GLY A 48 -5.20 -20.54 15.88
N ARG A 49 -6.44 -20.84 15.48
CA ARG A 49 -7.45 -19.85 15.08
C ARG A 49 -8.73 -20.03 15.89
N VAL A 50 -9.38 -18.92 16.23
CA VAL A 50 -10.67 -18.89 16.94
C VAL A 50 -11.54 -17.84 16.24
N ASP A 51 -12.74 -18.21 15.80
CA ASP A 51 -13.66 -17.34 15.04
C ASP A 51 -13.03 -16.77 13.75
N GLY A 52 -12.18 -17.56 13.09
CA GLY A 52 -11.43 -17.13 11.91
C GLY A 52 -10.23 -16.21 12.19
N LEU A 53 -10.07 -15.73 13.43
CA LEU A 53 -8.94 -14.89 13.83
C LEU A 53 -7.77 -15.74 14.33
N GLN A 54 -6.54 -15.35 13.96
CA GLN A 54 -5.33 -15.97 14.47
C GLN A 54 -5.15 -15.67 15.96
N LYS A 55 -4.92 -16.72 16.76
CA LYS A 55 -4.59 -16.63 18.19
C LYS A 55 -3.07 -16.78 18.38
N TYR A 56 -2.54 -16.01 19.33
CA TYR A 56 -1.13 -15.97 19.68
C TYR A 56 -0.94 -16.28 21.16
N ALA A 57 0.23 -16.83 21.52
CA ALA A 57 0.69 -16.98 22.90
C ALA A 57 2.05 -16.27 23.06
N CYS A 58 2.26 -15.64 24.21
CA CYS A 58 3.55 -15.06 24.60
C CYS A 58 4.44 -16.14 25.22
N SER A 59 5.67 -16.29 24.73
CA SER A 59 6.62 -17.25 25.27
C SER A 59 7.20 -16.86 26.63
N ASP A 60 7.14 -15.59 27.01
CA ASP A 60 7.73 -15.10 28.27
C ASP A 60 6.75 -15.08 29.45
N CYS A 61 5.44 -15.05 29.18
CA CYS A 61 4.43 -14.92 30.25
C CYS A 61 3.15 -15.74 30.02
N ASP A 62 3.18 -16.63 29.03
CA ASP A 62 2.12 -17.58 28.63
C ASP A 62 0.75 -16.95 28.32
N ARG A 63 0.68 -15.62 28.15
CA ARG A 63 -0.57 -14.94 27.87
C ARG A 63 -0.99 -15.21 26.44
N THR A 64 -2.28 -15.53 26.26
CA THR A 64 -2.88 -15.69 24.94
C THR A 64 -3.74 -14.49 24.56
N PHE A 65 -3.75 -14.12 23.28
CA PHE A 65 -4.46 -12.96 22.74
C PHE A 65 -4.69 -13.11 21.23
N LYS A 66 -5.54 -12.25 20.62
CA LYS A 66 -5.96 -12.38 19.19
C LYS A 66 -5.46 -11.21 18.32
N GLU A 67 -4.98 -10.15 18.95
CA GLU A 67 -4.45 -8.96 18.31
C GLU A 67 -3.20 -9.27 17.51
N ARG A 68 -3.02 -8.54 16.40
CA ARG A 68 -1.90 -8.77 15.49
C ARG A 68 -0.56 -8.41 16.17
N PRO A 69 0.41 -9.35 16.22
CA PRO A 69 1.74 -9.09 16.74
C PRO A 69 2.45 -7.96 16.01
N LYS A 70 3.42 -7.37 16.71
CA LYS A 70 4.33 -6.36 16.18
C LYS A 70 5.01 -6.88 14.90
N PHE A 71 4.92 -6.13 13.81
CA PHE A 71 5.61 -6.43 12.55
C PHE A 71 6.08 -5.14 11.89
N VAL A 72 7.19 -5.21 11.16
CA VAL A 72 7.70 -4.09 10.36
C VAL A 72 7.21 -4.23 8.93
N CYS A 73 6.66 -3.16 8.37
CA CYS A 73 6.38 -3.09 6.95
C CYS A 73 7.50 -2.32 6.25
N GLU A 74 8.26 -3.00 5.40
CA GLU A 74 9.42 -2.47 4.66
C GLU A 74 9.10 -2.30 3.16
N CYS A 75 7.82 -2.12 2.83
CA CYS A 75 7.38 -2.09 1.44
C CYS A 75 7.73 -0.73 0.79
N LEU A 76 8.85 -0.69 0.09
CA LEU A 76 9.31 0.50 -0.64
C LEU A 76 8.34 0.89 -1.77
N ILE A 77 7.96 -0.10 -2.59
CA ILE A 77 6.91 0.05 -3.61
C ILE A 77 5.68 -0.73 -3.13
N PRO A 78 4.59 -0.04 -2.76
CA PRO A 78 3.42 -0.69 -2.18
C PRO A 78 2.71 -1.62 -3.17
N GLY A 79 2.41 -2.86 -2.76
CA GLY A 79 1.60 -3.82 -3.54
C GLY A 79 2.36 -4.76 -4.49
N THR A 80 3.66 -4.54 -4.74
CA THR A 80 4.47 -5.39 -5.64
C THR A 80 4.63 -6.82 -5.12
N GLN A 81 4.75 -7.00 -3.80
CA GLN A 81 4.84 -8.31 -3.17
C GLN A 81 3.52 -8.65 -2.46
N VAL A 82 3.13 -9.93 -2.45
CA VAL A 82 1.90 -10.41 -1.78
C VAL A 82 1.87 -9.95 -0.30
N LYS A 83 3.02 -10.00 0.39
CA LYS A 83 3.15 -9.55 1.78
C LYS A 83 2.81 -8.06 1.98
N CYS A 84 3.00 -7.25 0.94
CA CYS A 84 2.77 -5.81 0.95
C CYS A 84 1.30 -5.43 0.67
N GLN A 85 0.53 -6.30 0.00
CA GLN A 85 -0.88 -6.04 -0.29
C GLN A 85 -1.73 -5.95 0.99
N SER A 86 -1.30 -6.58 2.09
CA SER A 86 -1.97 -6.53 3.39
C SER A 86 -1.31 -5.57 4.39
N CYS A 87 -0.34 -4.77 3.93
CA CYS A 87 0.32 -3.78 4.79
C CYS A 87 -0.55 -2.50 4.90
N PRO A 88 -0.66 -1.89 6.09
CA PRO A 88 -1.40 -0.63 6.23
C PRO A 88 -0.83 0.51 5.37
N GLN A 89 0.48 0.53 5.11
CA GLN A 89 1.09 1.49 4.18
C GLN A 89 0.56 1.37 2.75
N PHE A 90 0.22 0.16 2.31
CA PHE A 90 -0.41 -0.01 1.01
C PHE A 90 -1.79 0.63 0.97
N LYS A 91 -2.56 0.53 2.05
CA LYS A 91 -3.86 1.21 2.16
C LYS A 91 -3.70 2.74 2.17
N GLU A 92 -2.68 3.27 2.85
CA GLU A 92 -2.33 4.70 2.81
C GLU A 92 -2.00 5.13 1.36
N PHE A 93 -1.15 4.38 0.67
CA PHE A 93 -0.76 4.64 -0.72
C PHE A 93 -1.95 4.60 -1.69
N LEU A 94 -2.85 3.62 -1.56
CA LEU A 94 -4.08 3.57 -2.36
C LEU A 94 -4.96 4.81 -2.17
N GLY A 95 -4.95 5.43 -0.98
CA GLY A 95 -5.60 6.70 -0.73
C GLY A 95 -5.02 7.84 -1.59
N ILE A 96 -3.68 7.89 -1.71
CA ILE A 96 -2.97 8.87 -2.54
C ILE A 96 -3.29 8.65 -4.02
N VAL A 97 -3.25 7.40 -4.50
CA VAL A 97 -3.59 7.06 -5.90
C VAL A 97 -5.02 7.48 -6.22
N LYS A 98 -5.97 7.21 -5.32
CA LYS A 98 -7.36 7.64 -5.49
C LYS A 98 -7.45 9.16 -5.60
N GLN A 99 -6.80 9.90 -4.71
CA GLN A 99 -6.78 11.36 -4.75
C GLN A 99 -6.21 11.88 -6.08
N GLN A 100 -5.06 11.35 -6.55
CA GLN A 100 -4.49 11.76 -7.84
C GLN A 100 -5.44 11.40 -9.00
N THR A 101 -6.10 10.25 -8.95
CA THR A 101 -7.08 9.86 -9.98
C THR A 101 -8.26 10.84 -10.04
N ASP A 102 -8.76 11.28 -8.89
CA ASP A 102 -9.86 12.24 -8.78
C ASP A 102 -9.44 13.63 -9.30
N GLU A 103 -8.22 14.08 -8.97
CA GLU A 103 -7.63 15.34 -9.47
C GLU A 103 -7.47 15.35 -11.01
N LEU A 104 -7.21 14.19 -11.62
CA LEU A 104 -7.05 14.03 -13.07
C LEU A 104 -8.37 13.81 -13.84
N ARG A 105 -9.51 13.77 -13.16
CA ARG A 105 -10.80 13.39 -13.77
C ARG A 105 -11.30 14.39 -14.82
N SER A 106 -10.97 15.67 -14.65
CA SER A 106 -11.38 16.75 -15.55
C SER A 106 -10.46 16.93 -16.77
N LEU A 107 -9.28 16.31 -16.78
CA LEU A 107 -8.29 16.48 -17.84
C LEU A 107 -8.67 15.69 -19.10
N SER A 108 -8.36 16.27 -20.25
CA SER A 108 -8.48 15.65 -21.57
C SER A 108 -7.41 14.59 -21.82
N PHE A 109 -7.59 13.80 -22.87
CA PHE A 109 -6.63 12.76 -23.27
C PHE A 109 -5.24 13.36 -23.56
N GLN A 110 -5.17 14.46 -24.32
CA GLN A 110 -3.91 15.11 -24.68
C GLN A 110 -3.18 15.66 -23.45
N GLU A 111 -3.90 16.24 -22.49
CA GLU A 111 -3.30 16.73 -21.24
C GLU A 111 -2.70 15.60 -20.42
N LEU A 112 -3.36 14.44 -20.35
CA LEU A 112 -2.82 13.25 -19.69
C LEU A 112 -1.59 12.68 -20.40
N GLU A 113 -1.56 12.67 -21.74
CA GLU A 113 -0.38 12.22 -22.50
C GLU A 113 0.82 13.14 -22.28
N ASN A 114 0.59 14.46 -22.25
CA ASN A 114 1.63 15.44 -21.95
C ASN A 114 2.19 15.22 -20.53
N LEU A 115 1.32 14.99 -19.55
CA LEU A 115 1.74 14.63 -18.19
C LEU A 115 2.53 13.34 -18.18
N LYS A 116 2.05 12.25 -18.79
CA LYS A 116 2.78 10.97 -18.85
C LYS A 116 4.19 11.13 -19.45
N SER A 117 4.32 11.90 -20.53
CA SER A 117 5.59 12.13 -21.21
C SER A 117 6.60 12.89 -20.34
N SER A 118 6.13 13.78 -19.46
CA SER A 118 7.00 14.48 -18.51
C SER A 118 7.63 13.54 -17.47
N TYR A 119 7.06 12.35 -17.24
CA TYR A 119 7.63 11.36 -16.33
C TYR A 119 8.62 10.41 -17.02
N THR A 120 8.42 10.09 -18.31
CA THR A 120 9.33 9.21 -19.06
C THR A 120 10.69 9.85 -19.38
N VAL A 121 10.79 11.18 -19.41
CA VAL A 121 12.05 11.89 -19.67
C VAL A 121 12.90 12.03 -18.39
N ALA A 122 12.30 11.89 -17.20
CA ALA A 122 13.01 12.03 -15.94
C ALA A 122 13.83 10.79 -15.54
N GLU A 123 13.66 9.65 -16.22
CA GLU A 123 14.41 8.40 -15.95
C GLU A 123 15.68 8.24 -16.81
N THR A 124 16.01 9.20 -17.69
CA THR A 124 17.19 9.13 -18.60
C THR A 124 18.29 10.14 -18.30
N LEU A 125 18.23 10.82 -17.15
CA LEU A 125 19.27 11.73 -16.66
C LEU A 125 19.68 11.32 -15.23
N ASP A 126 20.39 10.20 -15.14
CA ASP A 126 21.33 9.87 -14.05
C ASP A 126 22.51 9.08 -14.63
#